data_AF-A0AAU7W7P4-F1
#
_entry.id   AF-A0AAU7W7P4-F1
#
_cell.length_a   1.000
_cell.length_b   1.000
_cell.length_c   1.000
_cell.angle_alpha   90.00
_cell.angle_beta   90.00
_cell.angle_gamma   90.00
#
_symmetry.space_group_name_H-M   'P 1'
#
loop_
_entity.id
_entity.type
_entity.pdbx_description
1 polymer ?
#
loop_
_entity_poly.entity_id
_entity_poly.type
_entity_poly.pdbx_seq_one_letter_code
_entity_poly.pdbx_strand_id
1 'polypeptide(L)'
;MITERPLFEKVDIQALEGAAWVTYIADATGVTIRRGGSRDGLGVKTDVGLCTFTLRDAQDPLAGGTFVPGQAVRVMAEAGPLFTGRIVDIASAYPINKGTGALRAVVTVTASDAVQVHAATPRYGVQIAEGFETFESRVNRLSGSAQAPVEVPPVGAPREVYAF
;
A
#
# COMPACT_ATOMS: atom_id res chain seq x y z
N MET A 1 20.69 8.35 1.72
CA MET A 1 20.95 8.02 0.30
C MET A 1 20.04 6.84 -0.03
N ILE A 2 18.97 7.05 -0.80
CA ILE A 2 18.05 5.97 -1.19
C ILE A 2 18.69 5.32 -2.41
N THR A 3 19.17 4.09 -2.26
CA THR A 3 19.72 3.32 -3.37
C THR A 3 18.56 2.62 -4.06
N GLU A 4 18.06 3.20 -5.14
CA GLU A 4 17.13 2.52 -6.04
C GLU A 4 17.85 1.29 -6.62
N ARG A 5 17.40 0.10 -6.24
CA ARG A 5 17.86 -1.15 -6.83
C ARG A 5 16.84 -1.57 -7.90
N PRO A 6 17.24 -1.73 -9.16
CA PRO A 6 16.39 -2.40 -10.14
C PRO A 6 16.09 -3.82 -9.65
N LEU A 7 14.81 -4.16 -9.59
CA LEU A 7 14.36 -5.50 -9.22
C LEU A 7 14.57 -6.42 -10.43
N PHE A 8 15.58 -7.29 -10.36
CA PHE A 8 15.90 -8.25 -11.43
C PHE A 8 15.23 -9.63 -11.24
N GLU A 9 14.27 -9.73 -10.31
CA GLU A 9 13.67 -11.00 -9.89
C GLU A 9 12.17 -11.04 -10.19
N LYS A 10 11.65 -12.27 -10.28
CA LYS A 10 10.22 -12.54 -10.46
C LYS A 10 9.46 -11.98 -9.25
N VAL A 11 8.45 -11.16 -9.52
CA VAL A 11 7.54 -10.62 -8.51
C VAL A 11 6.19 -11.30 -8.66
N ASP A 12 5.69 -11.86 -7.57
CA ASP A 12 4.38 -12.52 -7.54
C ASP A 12 3.38 -11.64 -6.80
N ILE A 13 2.22 -11.40 -7.43
CA ILE A 13 1.11 -10.67 -6.81
C ILE A 13 0.20 -11.67 -6.12
N GLN A 14 -0.13 -11.40 -4.86
CA GLN A 14 -1.06 -12.22 -4.10
C GLN A 14 -2.21 -11.38 -3.56
N ALA A 15 -3.43 -11.89 -3.68
CA ALA A 15 -4.62 -11.31 -3.06
C ALA A 15 -5.23 -12.30 -2.09
N LEU A 16 -5.88 -11.78 -1.06
CA LEU A 16 -6.57 -12.60 -0.06
C LEU A 16 -7.98 -12.93 -0.57
N GLU A 17 -8.25 -14.21 -0.81
CA GLU A 17 -9.57 -14.73 -1.20
C GLU A 17 -10.04 -15.77 -0.18
N GLY A 18 -11.22 -15.61 0.42
CA GLY A 18 -11.80 -16.63 1.30
C GLY A 18 -10.92 -17.07 2.49
N ALA A 19 -9.98 -16.21 2.92
CA ALA A 19 -8.91 -16.45 3.91
C ALA A 19 -7.63 -17.16 3.42
N ALA A 20 -7.50 -17.45 2.13
CA ALA A 20 -6.26 -17.95 1.52
C ALA A 20 -5.58 -16.89 0.65
N TRP A 21 -4.26 -16.87 0.65
CA TRP A 21 -3.49 -16.05 -0.28
C TRP A 21 -3.40 -16.76 -1.63
N VAL A 22 -4.07 -16.19 -2.64
CA VAL A 22 -4.06 -16.70 -4.01
C VAL A 22 -3.04 -15.91 -4.82
N THR A 23 -2.21 -16.62 -5.60
CA THR A 23 -1.15 -15.99 -6.40
C THR A 23 -1.61 -15.79 -7.83
N TYR A 24 -1.54 -14.56 -8.31
CA TYR A 24 -1.79 -14.18 -9.70
C TYR A 24 -0.43 -14.01 -10.37
N ILE A 25 0.08 -15.13 -10.88
CA ILE A 25 1.39 -15.23 -11.55
C ILE A 25 1.29 -14.78 -13.01
N ALA A 26 0.08 -14.63 -13.55
CA ALA A 26 -0.12 -14.30 -14.95
C ALA A 26 -0.03 -12.78 -15.18
N ASP A 27 1.01 -12.38 -15.91
CA ASP A 27 1.10 -11.13 -16.67
C ASP A 27 1.15 -9.81 -15.89
N ALA A 28 1.81 -9.79 -14.72
CA ALA A 28 2.23 -8.55 -14.09
C ALA A 28 3.25 -7.82 -14.99
N THR A 29 2.81 -6.90 -15.83
CA THR A 29 3.69 -6.27 -16.84
C THR A 29 4.43 -5.05 -16.36
N GLY A 30 4.05 -4.55 -15.18
CA GLY A 30 4.78 -3.55 -14.43
C GLY A 30 4.26 -3.51 -13.01
N VAL A 31 5.18 -3.28 -12.07
CA VAL A 31 4.87 -3.00 -10.67
C VAL A 31 5.64 -1.74 -10.28
N THR A 32 4.92 -0.72 -9.82
CA THR A 32 5.49 0.54 -9.35
C THR A 32 5.12 0.69 -7.88
N ILE A 33 6.12 0.79 -7.00
CA ILE A 33 5.92 1.01 -5.58
C ILE A 33 6.51 2.38 -5.22
N ARG A 34 5.67 3.30 -4.79
CA ARG A 34 6.08 4.57 -4.19
C ARG A 34 5.91 4.46 -2.69
N ARG A 35 7.01 4.42 -1.94
CA ARG A 35 6.97 4.44 -0.47
C ARG A 35 6.61 5.85 0.02
N GLY A 36 5.84 5.93 1.09
CA GLY A 36 5.31 7.18 1.62
C GLY A 36 6.40 8.15 2.09
N GLY A 37 6.14 9.45 1.92
CA GLY A 37 7.08 10.55 2.21
C GLY A 37 8.03 10.85 1.06
N SER A 38 7.66 11.82 0.22
CA SER A 38 8.58 12.42 -0.77
C SER A 38 8.78 13.89 -0.44
N ARG A 39 10.05 14.31 -0.35
CA ARG A 39 10.40 15.73 -0.30
C ARG A 39 10.13 16.33 -1.67
N ASP A 40 9.04 17.09 -1.78
CA ASP A 40 8.69 17.79 -3.01
C ASP A 40 8.88 19.30 -2.79
N GLY A 41 10.00 19.82 -3.28
CA GLY A 41 10.42 21.21 -3.07
C GLY A 41 10.80 21.56 -1.61
N LEU A 42 10.34 22.72 -1.15
CA LEU A 42 10.56 23.26 0.20
C LEU A 42 9.65 22.61 1.27
N GLY A 43 8.68 21.78 0.86
CA GLY A 43 7.75 21.08 1.75
C GLY A 43 8.06 19.59 1.86
N VAL A 44 7.78 19.02 3.02
CA VAL A 44 7.69 17.57 3.19
C VAL A 44 6.22 17.20 3.06
N LYS A 45 5.84 16.56 1.96
CA LYS A 45 4.52 15.96 1.81
C LYS A 45 4.59 14.50 2.22
N THR A 46 3.91 14.17 3.30
CA THR A 46 3.80 12.79 3.79
C THR A 46 2.62 12.13 3.09
N ASP A 47 2.87 11.58 1.90
CA ASP A 47 1.90 10.74 1.21
C ASP A 47 1.97 9.29 1.71
N VAL A 48 0.87 8.55 1.59
CA VAL A 48 0.79 7.10 1.88
C VAL A 48 1.57 6.31 0.84
N GLY A 49 2.06 5.13 1.21
CA GLY A 49 2.69 4.23 0.25
C GLY A 49 1.65 3.72 -0.76
N LEU A 50 1.96 3.85 -2.05
CA LEU A 50 1.11 3.37 -3.14
C LEU A 50 1.85 2.32 -3.96
N CYS A 51 1.16 1.24 -4.31
CA CYS A 51 1.61 0.23 -5.24
C CYS A 51 0.62 0.18 -6.41
N THR A 52 1.13 0.32 -7.63
CA THR A 52 0.36 0.15 -8.85
C THR A 52 0.94 -1.00 -9.64
N PHE A 53 0.08 -1.93 -10.08
CA PHE A 53 0.50 -3.02 -10.95
C PHE A 53 -0.50 -3.26 -12.06
N THR A 54 -0.01 -3.77 -13.19
CA THR A 54 -0.84 -4.02 -14.38
C THR A 54 -0.87 -5.50 -14.72
N LEU A 55 -2.07 -6.03 -14.88
CA LEU A 55 -2.35 -7.41 -15.29
C LEU A 55 -2.86 -7.40 -16.73
N ARG A 56 -2.37 -8.30 -17.58
CA ARG A 56 -2.92 -8.49 -18.94
C ARG A 56 -3.83 -9.70 -18.97
N ASP A 57 -4.96 -9.55 -19.63
CA ASP A 57 -5.97 -10.60 -19.86
C ASP A 57 -6.38 -11.37 -18.58
N ALA A 58 -6.25 -10.71 -17.42
CA ALA A 58 -6.51 -11.27 -16.10
C ALA A 58 -7.18 -10.23 -15.21
N GLN A 59 -8.02 -10.70 -14.29
CA GLN A 59 -8.76 -9.87 -13.32
C GLN A 59 -9.66 -8.79 -13.95
N ASP A 60 -10.10 -9.00 -15.19
CA ASP A 60 -11.04 -8.12 -15.87
C ASP A 60 -12.41 -8.16 -15.15
N PRO A 61 -12.90 -7.04 -14.60
CA PRO A 61 -14.20 -6.97 -13.93
C PRO A 61 -15.38 -7.37 -14.85
N LEU A 62 -15.28 -7.14 -16.15
CA LEU A 62 -16.33 -7.51 -17.12
C LEU A 62 -16.30 -9.00 -17.46
N ALA A 63 -15.17 -9.67 -17.27
CA ALA A 63 -15.00 -11.10 -17.50
C ALA A 63 -15.03 -11.94 -16.20
N GLY A 64 -15.52 -11.37 -15.09
CA GLY A 64 -15.64 -12.08 -13.81
C GLY A 64 -14.40 -12.04 -12.93
N GLY A 65 -13.59 -10.99 -13.03
CA GLY A 65 -12.49 -10.72 -12.11
C GLY A 65 -12.94 -10.72 -10.65
N THR A 66 -12.07 -11.21 -9.76
CA THR A 66 -12.35 -11.39 -8.33
C THR A 66 -11.89 -10.22 -7.47
N PHE A 67 -11.11 -9.29 -8.05
CA PHE A 67 -10.59 -8.15 -7.34
C PHE A 67 -11.68 -7.15 -6.96
N VAL A 68 -11.67 -6.79 -5.67
CA VAL A 68 -12.61 -5.81 -5.12
C VAL A 68 -11.87 -4.75 -4.30
N PRO A 69 -12.35 -3.48 -4.30
CA PRO A 69 -11.82 -2.47 -3.40
C PRO A 69 -11.86 -2.92 -1.93
N GLY A 70 -10.81 -2.62 -1.18
CA GLY A 70 -10.63 -3.01 0.22
C GLY A 70 -10.03 -4.40 0.44
N GLN A 71 -9.91 -5.22 -0.61
CA GLN A 71 -9.28 -6.53 -0.56
C GLN A 71 -7.79 -6.41 -0.21
N ALA A 72 -7.29 -7.27 0.68
CA ALA A 72 -5.88 -7.29 1.04
C ALA A 72 -5.05 -7.88 -0.09
N VAL A 73 -3.96 -7.19 -0.43
CA VAL A 73 -2.99 -7.59 -1.45
C VAL A 73 -1.57 -7.50 -0.92
N ARG A 74 -0.69 -8.33 -1.46
CA ARG A 74 0.75 -8.26 -1.22
C ARG A 74 1.53 -8.55 -2.49
N VAL A 75 2.66 -7.87 -2.59
CA VAL A 75 3.66 -8.05 -3.64
C VAL A 75 4.81 -8.82 -3.03
N MET A 76 5.07 -10.03 -3.53
CA MET A 76 6.09 -10.93 -3.01
C MET A 76 7.31 -10.95 -3.94
N ALA A 77 8.49 -10.81 -3.36
CA ALA A 77 9.75 -11.20 -3.98
C ALA A 77 10.29 -12.46 -3.29
N GLU A 78 11.37 -13.03 -3.82
CA GLU A 78 12.02 -14.23 -3.24
C GLU A 78 12.45 -13.99 -1.79
N ALA A 79 12.94 -12.79 -1.48
CA ALA A 79 13.36 -12.40 -0.14
C ALA A 79 12.20 -12.06 0.83
N GLY A 80 10.95 -12.01 0.36
CA GLY A 80 9.77 -11.69 1.18
C GLY A 80 8.84 -10.61 0.60
N PRO A 81 7.83 -10.16 1.36
CA PRO A 81 6.87 -9.17 0.89
C PRO A 81 7.54 -7.80 0.68
N LEU A 82 7.49 -7.30 -0.55
CA LEU A 82 7.95 -5.95 -0.91
C LEU A 82 6.93 -4.87 -0.57
N PHE A 83 5.64 -5.23 -0.63
CA PHE A 83 4.52 -4.35 -0.34
C PHE A 83 3.35 -5.15 0.22
N THR A 84 2.64 -4.58 1.18
CA THR A 84 1.40 -5.11 1.74
C THR A 84 0.40 -3.99 1.86
N GLY A 85 -0.83 -4.21 1.42
CA GLY A 85 -1.81 -3.15 1.36
C GLY A 85 -3.22 -3.63 1.06
N ARG A 86 -4.10 -2.67 0.73
CA ARG A 86 -5.47 -2.94 0.28
C ARG A 86 -5.72 -2.27 -1.06
N ILE A 87 -6.52 -2.90 -1.92
CA ILE A 87 -6.91 -2.33 -3.20
C ILE A 87 -7.75 -1.07 -2.95
N VAL A 88 -7.39 0.04 -3.59
CA VAL A 88 -8.14 1.30 -3.55
C VAL A 88 -8.88 1.54 -4.86
N ASP A 89 -8.26 1.17 -5.97
CA ASP A 89 -8.80 1.42 -7.30
C ASP A 89 -8.45 0.28 -8.28
N ILE A 90 -9.36 0.03 -9.21
CA ILE A 90 -9.25 -0.96 -10.27
C ILE A 90 -9.73 -0.31 -11.56
N ALA A 91 -8.84 -0.12 -12.51
CA ALA A 91 -9.13 0.45 -13.82
C ALA A 91 -8.85 -0.58 -14.91
N SER A 92 -9.78 -0.76 -15.86
CA SER A 92 -9.60 -1.69 -16.98
C SER A 92 -9.60 -0.93 -18.31
N ALA A 93 -8.63 -1.23 -19.16
CA ALA A 93 -8.53 -0.72 -20.52
C ALA A 93 -8.55 -1.89 -21.51
N TYR A 94 -9.13 -1.66 -22.70
CA TYR A 94 -9.26 -2.69 -23.74
C TYR A 94 -8.59 -2.23 -25.04
N PRO A 95 -7.26 -2.11 -25.07
CA PRO A 95 -6.55 -1.76 -26.30
C PRO A 95 -6.82 -2.79 -27.41
N ILE A 96 -7.17 -2.29 -28.60
CA ILE A 96 -7.28 -3.09 -29.82
C ILE A 96 -5.90 -3.18 -30.46
N ASN A 97 -5.44 -4.41 -30.72
CA ASN A 97 -4.28 -4.62 -31.57
C ASN A 97 -4.66 -4.33 -33.03
N LYS A 98 -4.19 -3.19 -33.55
CA LYS A 98 -4.50 -2.72 -34.91
C LYS A 98 -4.06 -3.68 -36.02
N GLY A 99 -3.11 -4.59 -35.76
CA GLY A 99 -2.64 -5.57 -36.74
C GLY A 99 -3.41 -6.90 -36.76
N THR A 100 -4.09 -7.26 -35.67
CA THR A 100 -4.80 -8.55 -35.53
C THR A 100 -6.29 -8.40 -35.24
N GLY A 101 -6.77 -7.18 -34.95
CA GLY A 101 -8.15 -6.92 -34.54
C GLY A 101 -8.51 -7.45 -33.15
N ALA A 102 -7.58 -8.11 -32.45
CA ALA A 102 -7.83 -8.69 -31.14
C ALA A 102 -7.89 -7.60 -30.06
N LEU A 103 -8.91 -7.70 -29.21
CA LEU A 103 -9.01 -6.96 -27.96
C LEU A 103 -8.21 -7.70 -26.88
N ARG A 104 -7.46 -6.95 -26.07
CA ARG A 104 -6.81 -7.46 -24.86
C ARG A 104 -7.21 -6.63 -23.67
N ALA A 105 -7.50 -7.26 -22.56
CA ALA A 105 -7.80 -6.55 -21.31
C ALA A 105 -6.48 -6.16 -20.63
N VAL A 106 -6.38 -4.93 -20.17
CA VAL A 106 -5.28 -4.43 -19.35
C VAL A 106 -5.88 -3.85 -18.09
N VAL A 107 -5.70 -4.56 -16.98
CA VAL A 107 -6.25 -4.19 -15.67
C VAL A 107 -5.15 -3.57 -14.84
N THR A 108 -5.33 -2.31 -14.48
CA THR A 108 -4.45 -1.55 -13.60
C THR A 108 -5.06 -1.54 -12.21
N VAL A 109 -4.32 -2.03 -11.23
CA VAL A 109 -4.75 -2.09 -9.84
C VAL A 109 -3.88 -1.16 -9.02
N THR A 110 -4.50 -0.33 -8.21
CA THR A 110 -3.81 0.54 -7.26
C THR A 110 -4.15 0.11 -5.84
N ALA A 111 -3.11 -0.15 -5.05
CA ALA A 111 -3.21 -0.52 -3.65
C ALA A 111 -2.46 0.47 -2.76
N SER A 112 -2.99 0.68 -1.56
CA SER A 112 -2.42 1.55 -0.54
C SER A 112 -1.93 0.73 0.65
N ASP A 113 -0.91 1.25 1.33
CA ASP A 113 -0.43 0.66 2.57
C ASP A 113 -1.41 0.86 3.75
N ALA A 114 -1.12 0.19 4.86
CA ALA A 114 -1.91 0.31 6.09
C ALA A 114 -1.93 1.73 6.67
N VAL A 115 -0.95 2.58 6.31
CA VAL A 115 -0.86 3.97 6.79
C VAL A 115 -1.99 4.83 6.21
N GLN A 116 -2.59 4.42 5.09
CA GLN A 116 -3.79 5.08 4.55
C GLN A 116 -4.91 5.22 5.59
N VAL A 117 -5.09 4.23 6.47
CA VAL A 117 -6.11 4.29 7.52
C VAL A 117 -5.85 5.46 8.48
N HIS A 118 -4.57 5.73 8.80
CA HIS A 118 -4.19 6.88 9.61
C HIS A 118 -4.41 8.21 8.89
N ALA A 119 -4.10 8.27 7.59
CA ALA A 119 -4.29 9.48 6.79
C ALA A 119 -5.77 9.82 6.56
N ALA A 120 -6.63 8.81 6.41
CA ALA A 120 -8.06 8.98 6.17
C ALA A 120 -8.87 9.25 7.44
N THR A 121 -8.31 9.03 8.63
CA THR A 121 -9.00 9.25 9.90
C THR A 121 -8.64 10.63 10.45
N PRO A 122 -9.50 11.66 10.28
CA PRO A 122 -9.25 12.97 10.86
C PRO A 122 -9.21 12.89 12.38
N ARG A 123 -8.23 13.57 12.99
CA ARG A 123 -8.09 13.61 14.45
C ARG A 123 -8.01 15.05 14.90
N TYR A 124 -9.03 15.46 15.62
CA TYR A 124 -9.10 16.78 16.23
C TYR A 124 -8.57 16.69 17.65
N GLY A 125 -7.62 17.58 18.00
CA GLY A 125 -7.22 17.86 19.38
C GLY A 125 -6.97 16.63 20.24
N VAL A 126 -5.76 16.08 20.18
CA VAL A 126 -5.34 15.02 21.09
C VAL A 126 -5.15 15.63 22.48
N GLN A 127 -6.18 15.55 23.32
CA GLN A 127 -6.05 15.82 24.75
C GLN A 127 -5.33 14.64 25.40
N ILE A 128 -4.24 14.95 26.10
CA ILE A 128 -3.63 14.02 27.04
C ILE A 128 -4.61 13.92 28.20
N ALA A 129 -5.06 12.70 28.52
CA ALA A 129 -6.05 12.48 29.59
C ALA A 129 -5.55 13.00 30.95
N GLU A 130 -4.24 12.86 31.23
CA GLU A 130 -3.51 13.47 32.36
C GLU A 130 -1.99 13.31 32.14
N GLY A 131 -1.17 14.30 32.51
CA GLY A 131 0.31 14.19 32.56
C GLY A 131 1.09 14.45 31.26
N PHE A 132 2.27 13.82 31.14
CA PHE A 132 3.18 13.92 29.98
C PHE A 132 3.22 12.61 29.20
N GLU A 133 3.28 12.70 27.87
CA GLU A 133 3.31 11.55 26.96
C GLU A 133 4.60 11.58 26.13
N THR A 134 5.31 10.44 26.04
CA THR A 134 6.48 10.32 25.14
C THR A 134 6.04 10.22 23.68
N PHE A 135 6.94 10.48 22.74
CA PHE A 135 6.64 10.35 21.32
C PHE A 135 6.15 8.95 20.94
N GLU A 136 6.78 7.90 21.48
CA GLU A 136 6.43 6.50 21.18
C GLU A 136 5.08 6.13 21.76
N SER A 137 4.80 6.54 23.01
CA SER A 137 3.49 6.31 23.64
C SER A 137 2.36 7.04 22.90
N ARG A 138 2.64 8.24 22.37
CA ARG A 138 1.74 8.96 21.47
C ARG A 138 1.49 8.21 20.18
N VAL A 139 2.54 7.75 19.51
CA VAL A 139 2.41 6.97 18.26
C VAL A 139 1.62 5.70 18.52
N ASN A 140 1.87 4.98 19.62
CA ASN A 140 1.16 3.76 19.99
C ASN A 140 -0.34 4.03 20.26
N ARG A 141 -0.67 5.04 21.08
CA ARG A 141 -2.07 5.40 21.34
C ARG A 141 -2.80 5.83 20.06
N LEU A 142 -2.13 6.63 19.21
CA LEU A 142 -2.73 7.09 17.97
C LEU A 142 -2.94 5.94 16.98
N SER A 143 -1.93 5.08 16.81
CA SER A 143 -2.03 3.93 15.91
C SER A 143 -3.09 2.92 16.38
N GLY A 144 -3.14 2.62 17.69
CA GLY A 144 -4.11 1.71 18.27
C GLY A 144 -5.57 2.14 18.04
N SER A 145 -5.86 3.44 18.08
CA SER A 145 -7.24 3.92 17.85
C SER A 145 -7.63 4.00 16.38
N ALA A 146 -6.69 3.88 15.43
CA ALA A 146 -6.99 3.77 14.00
C ALA A 146 -7.12 2.30 13.55
N GLN A 147 -6.79 1.33 14.41
CA GLN A 147 -6.83 -0.10 14.11
C GLN A 147 -6.12 -0.48 12.79
N ALA A 148 -5.06 0.26 12.45
CA ALA A 148 -4.24 -0.12 11.30
C ALA A 148 -3.41 -1.36 11.68
N PRO A 149 -3.25 -2.34 10.77
CA PRO A 149 -2.40 -3.51 10.99
C PRO A 149 -0.92 -3.12 10.85
N VAL A 150 -0.44 -2.27 11.76
CA VAL A 150 0.95 -1.80 11.81
C VAL A 150 1.62 -2.31 13.08
N GLU A 151 2.89 -2.66 12.97
CA GLU A 151 3.72 -2.92 14.15
C GLU A 151 4.15 -1.58 14.75
N VAL A 152 3.76 -1.35 16.00
CA VAL A 152 4.05 -0.09 16.71
C VAL A 152 5.42 -0.15 17.38
N PRO A 153 6.17 0.96 17.45
CA PRO A 153 7.48 0.97 18.08
C PRO A 153 7.38 0.60 19.58
N PRO A 154 8.41 -0.06 20.14
CA PRO A 154 8.47 -0.37 21.56
C PRO A 154 8.49 0.93 22.40
N VAL A 155 7.70 0.95 23.46
CA VAL A 155 7.57 2.11 24.36
C VAL A 155 8.72 2.08 25.37
N GLY A 156 9.55 3.14 25.43
CA GLY A 156 10.63 3.15 26.43
C GLY A 156 11.70 4.25 26.37
N ALA A 157 11.49 5.38 25.67
CA ALA A 157 12.45 6.48 25.71
C ALA A 157 12.36 7.28 27.04
N PRO A 158 13.48 7.85 27.56
CA PRO A 158 13.43 8.77 28.70
C PRO A 158 12.45 9.92 28.43
N ARG A 159 11.79 10.38 29.50
CA ARG A 159 10.74 11.41 29.48
C ARG A 159 11.32 12.78 29.14
N GLU A 160 11.69 13.00 27.89
CA GLU A 160 12.14 14.31 27.42
C GLU A 160 11.01 14.96 26.61
N VAL A 161 10.52 16.08 27.12
CA VAL A 161 9.65 16.99 26.38
C VAL A 161 10.53 17.61 25.29
N TYR A 162 10.08 17.58 24.03
CA TYR A 162 10.68 18.42 22.99
C TYR A 162 10.46 19.88 23.38
N ALA A 163 11.41 20.44 24.15
CA ALA A 163 11.51 21.86 24.39
C ALA A 163 12.00 22.49 23.09
N PHE A 164 11.13 23.30 22.48
CA PHE A 164 11.50 24.23 21.41
C PHE A 164 11.86 25.57 22.05
#